data_AF-A0A837I8H7-F1
#
_entry.id   AF-A0A837I8H7-F1
#
_cell.length_a   1.000
_cell.length_b   1.000
_cell.length_c   1.000
_cell.angle_alpha   90.00
_cell.angle_beta   90.00
_cell.angle_gamma   90.00
#
_symmetry.space_group_name_H-M   'P 1'
#
loop_
_entity.id
_entity.type
_entity.pdbx_description
1 polymer ?
#
loop_
_entity_poly.entity_id
_entity_poly.type
_entity_poly.pdbx_seq_one_letter_code
_entity_poly.pdbx_strand_id
1 'polypeptide(L)'
;MGIIDRIENLIKPEDKRFEVKMRAQYDIIQMSGGDDIAGTWIDANGKRFDELLEDSQYNFYNLLLDEKTYNDTLQKIKDKLYH
;
A
#
# COMPACT_ATOMS: atom_id res chain seq x y z
N MET A 1 18.97 23.92 -16.86
CA MET A 1 17.92 22.93 -16.57
C MET A 1 18.61 21.58 -16.45
N GLY A 2 18.76 21.11 -15.20
CA GLY A 2 19.66 20.01 -14.85
C GLY A 2 19.04 18.65 -15.14
N ILE A 3 19.89 17.65 -15.41
CA ILE A 3 19.54 16.24 -15.66
C ILE A 3 18.73 15.64 -14.49
N ILE A 4 18.85 16.21 -13.29
CA ILE A 4 18.18 15.77 -12.07
C ILE A 4 16.64 15.90 -12.18
N ASP A 5 16.12 16.98 -12.82
CA ASP A 5 14.67 17.18 -13.00
C ASP A 5 14.03 16.18 -13.98
N ARG A 6 14.83 15.44 -14.77
CA ARG A 6 14.33 14.42 -15.72
C ARG A 6 14.19 13.03 -15.10
N ILE A 7 14.91 12.72 -14.02
CA ILE A 7 14.90 11.38 -13.43
C ILE A 7 13.64 11.17 -12.57
N GLU A 8 13.15 12.21 -11.91
CA GLU A 8 11.92 12.14 -11.10
C GLU A 8 10.65 11.90 -11.93
N ASN A 9 10.72 12.05 -13.26
CA ASN A 9 9.61 11.88 -14.20
C ASN A 9 9.62 10.54 -14.99
N LEU A 10 10.49 9.59 -14.66
CA LEU A 10 10.61 8.32 -15.40
C LEU A 10 9.91 7.12 -14.75
N ILE A 11 9.35 7.26 -13.55
CA ILE A 11 8.52 6.21 -12.95
C ILE A 11 7.13 6.33 -13.54
N LYS A 12 6.68 5.32 -14.29
CA LYS A 12 5.32 5.31 -14.81
C LYS A 12 4.34 5.30 -13.62
N PRO A 13 3.19 5.98 -13.71
CA PRO A 13 2.19 5.96 -12.63
C PRO A 13 1.79 4.55 -12.17
N GLU A 14 1.83 3.58 -13.09
CA GLU A 14 1.57 2.16 -12.83
C GLU A 14 2.66 1.51 -11.97
N ASP A 15 3.93 1.80 -12.24
CA ASP A 15 5.07 1.30 -11.46
C ASP A 15 5.03 1.86 -10.02
N LYS A 16 4.68 3.15 -9.89
CA LYS A 16 4.50 3.80 -8.59
C LYS A 16 3.32 3.19 -7.82
N ARG A 17 2.22 2.87 -8.52
CA ARG A 17 1.05 2.24 -7.91
C ARG A 17 1.38 0.86 -7.37
N PHE A 18 2.11 0.08 -8.16
CA PHE A 18 2.57 -1.25 -7.77
C PHE A 18 3.50 -1.19 -6.55
N GLU A 19 4.47 -0.27 -6.54
CA GLU A 19 5.42 -0.11 -5.42
C GLU A 19 4.70 0.22 -4.10
N VAL A 20 3.80 1.22 -4.11
CA VAL A 20 3.03 1.62 -2.93
C VAL A 20 2.19 0.45 -2.41
N LYS A 21 1.53 -0.28 -3.31
CA LYS A 21 0.73 -1.46 -2.96
C LYS A 21 1.59 -2.53 -2.30
N MET A 22 2.72 -2.88 -2.90
CA MET A 22 3.62 -3.91 -2.39
C MET A 22 4.19 -3.54 -1.01
N ARG A 23 4.59 -2.27 -0.84
CA ARG A 23 5.09 -1.75 0.44
C ARG A 23 4.01 -1.81 1.52
N ALA A 24 2.80 -1.31 1.24
CA ALA A 24 1.71 -1.32 2.20
C ALA A 24 1.28 -2.75 2.58
N GLN A 25 1.24 -3.67 1.61
CA GLN A 25 0.94 -5.08 1.85
C GLN A 25 1.98 -5.71 2.79
N TYR A 26 3.27 -5.49 2.50
CA TYR A 26 4.36 -5.98 3.33
C TYR A 26 4.26 -5.44 4.76
N ASP A 27 4.07 -4.13 4.91
CA ASP A 27 3.98 -3.49 6.23
C ASP A 27 2.79 -4.02 7.05
N ILE A 28 1.63 -4.26 6.42
CA ILE A 28 0.47 -4.85 7.12
C ILE A 28 0.76 -6.29 7.54
N ILE A 29 1.43 -7.09 6.71
CA ILE A 29 1.86 -8.45 7.08
C ILE A 29 2.79 -8.41 8.30
N GLN A 30 3.77 -7.49 8.30
CA GLN A 30 4.66 -7.29 9.45
C GLN A 30 3.87 -6.91 10.71
N MET A 31 2.88 -6.02 10.59
CA MET A 31 1.99 -5.63 11.69
C MET A 31 1.10 -6.75 12.21
N SER A 32 0.90 -7.83 11.44
CA SER A 32 -0.03 -8.91 11.75
C SER A 32 0.64 -10.19 12.23
N GLY A 33 1.97 -10.29 12.19
CA GLY A 33 2.70 -11.48 12.62
C GLY A 33 4.00 -11.74 11.86
N GLY A 34 4.35 -10.93 10.85
CA GLY A 34 5.59 -11.06 10.10
C GLY A 34 5.56 -12.15 9.03
N ASP A 35 6.75 -12.54 8.58
CA ASP A 35 6.94 -13.42 7.41
C ASP A 35 6.30 -14.81 7.60
N ASP A 36 6.23 -15.29 8.84
CA ASP A 36 5.66 -16.60 9.19
C ASP A 36 4.19 -16.76 8.77
N ILE A 37 3.46 -15.63 8.67
CA ILE A 37 2.04 -15.63 8.29
C ILE A 37 1.81 -15.08 6.88
N ALA A 38 2.85 -14.67 6.15
CA ALA A 38 2.71 -13.93 4.91
C ALA A 38 1.83 -14.65 3.87
N GLY A 39 2.08 -15.95 3.67
CA GLY A 39 1.28 -16.77 2.73
C GLY A 39 -0.19 -16.84 3.12
N THR A 40 -0.48 -17.22 4.37
CA THR A 40 -1.85 -17.28 4.90
C THR A 40 -2.56 -15.93 4.88
N TRP A 41 -1.82 -14.85 5.17
CA TRP A 41 -2.36 -13.50 5.12
C TRP A 41 -2.76 -13.11 3.70
N ILE A 42 -1.90 -13.39 2.71
CA ILE A 42 -2.15 -13.08 1.30
C ILE A 42 -3.38 -13.84 0.80
N ASP A 43 -3.46 -15.14 1.11
CA ASP A 43 -4.61 -15.98 0.70
C ASP A 43 -5.93 -15.50 1.32
N ALA A 44 -5.90 -15.07 2.58
CA ALA A 44 -7.09 -14.62 3.29
C ALA A 44 -7.51 -13.18 2.95
N ASN A 45 -6.56 -12.27 2.74
CA ASN A 45 -6.82 -10.82 2.71
C ASN A 45 -6.43 -10.14 1.38
N GLY A 46 -5.60 -10.77 0.53
CA GLY A 46 -5.01 -10.10 -0.63
C GLY A 46 -6.03 -9.50 -1.59
N LYS A 47 -7.08 -10.25 -1.92
CA LYS A 47 -8.16 -9.75 -2.78
C LYS A 47 -8.91 -8.55 -2.16
N ARG A 48 -9.25 -8.64 -0.88
CA ARG A 48 -9.97 -7.58 -0.17
C ARG A 48 -9.10 -6.33 0.03
N PHE A 49 -7.80 -6.53 0.24
CA PHE A 49 -6.82 -5.45 0.29
C PHE A 49 -6.77 -4.68 -1.04
N ASP A 50 -6.75 -5.40 -2.16
CA ASP A 50 -6.80 -4.79 -3.48
C ASP A 50 -8.08 -3.97 -3.66
N GLU A 51 -9.23 -4.56 -3.38
CA GLU A 51 -10.53 -3.88 -3.45
C GLU A 51 -10.56 -2.60 -2.60
N LEU A 52 -10.00 -2.63 -1.38
CA LEU A 52 -9.90 -1.45 -0.50
C LEU A 52 -9.00 -0.35 -1.07
N LEU A 53 -7.90 -0.71 -1.74
CA LEU A 53 -7.02 0.26 -2.38
C LEU A 53 -7.61 0.87 -3.65
N GLU A 54 -8.48 0.14 -4.36
CA GLU A 54 -9.18 0.63 -5.55
C GLU A 54 -10.45 1.41 -5.20
N ASP A 55 -10.97 1.26 -3.98
CA ASP A 55 -12.17 1.95 -3.53
C ASP A 55 -11.93 3.46 -3.36
N SER A 56 -12.48 4.21 -4.32
CA SER A 56 -12.44 5.68 -4.37
C SER A 56 -13.06 6.36 -3.14
N GLN A 57 -13.93 5.68 -2.38
CA GLN A 57 -14.53 6.22 -1.17
C GLN A 57 -13.48 6.48 -0.08
N TYR A 58 -12.45 5.62 0.01
CA TYR A 58 -11.45 5.70 1.08
C TYR A 58 -10.19 6.45 0.68
N ASN A 59 -9.91 6.56 -0.61
CA ASN A 59 -8.74 7.27 -1.14
C ASN A 59 -7.40 6.76 -0.56
N PHE A 60 -7.33 5.49 -0.17
CA PHE A 60 -6.19 4.93 0.56
C PHE A 60 -4.88 5.00 -0.23
N TYR A 61 -4.94 4.78 -1.55
CA TYR A 61 -3.75 4.90 -2.39
C TYR A 61 -3.07 6.27 -2.26
N ASN A 62 -3.84 7.36 -2.32
CA ASN A 62 -3.27 8.70 -2.21
C ASN A 62 -2.79 9.03 -0.79
N LEU A 63 -3.42 8.45 0.23
CA LEU A 63 -2.97 8.60 1.62
C LEU A 63 -1.70 7.79 1.93
N LEU A 64 -1.49 6.66 1.24
CA LEU A 64 -0.26 5.87 1.32
C LEU A 64 0.92 6.54 0.57
N LEU A 65 0.66 7.55 -0.26
CA LEU A 65 1.70 8.35 -0.89
C LEU A 65 2.26 9.44 0.04
N ASP A 66 1.54 9.81 1.09
CA ASP A 66 1.97 10.83 2.07
C ASP A 66 2.54 10.17 3.32
N GLU A 67 3.83 10.38 3.58
CA GLU A 67 4.54 9.86 4.75
C GLU A 67 3.87 10.24 6.08
N LYS A 68 3.23 11.41 6.15
CA LYS A 68 2.57 11.88 7.38
C LYS A 68 1.32 11.07 7.72
N THR A 69 0.63 10.56 6.70
CA THR A 69 -0.60 9.79 6.86
C THR A 69 -0.40 8.30 6.66
N TYR A 70 0.81 7.87 6.30
CA TYR A 70 1.13 6.50 5.92
C TYR A 70 0.74 5.48 7.01
N ASN A 71 1.28 5.64 8.22
CA ASN A 71 1.05 4.69 9.32
C ASN A 71 -0.43 4.64 9.76
N ASP A 72 -1.08 5.81 9.86
CA ASP A 72 -2.50 5.90 10.17
C ASP A 72 -3.36 5.22 9.10
N THR A 73 -2.94 5.32 7.84
CA THR A 73 -3.62 4.68 6.71
C THR A 73 -3.44 3.17 6.74
N LEU A 74 -2.24 2.67 7.04
CA LEU A 74 -2.01 1.24 7.24
C LEU A 74 -2.91 0.67 8.33
N GLN A 75 -3.02 1.37 9.47
CA GLN A 75 -3.89 0.94 10.56
C GLN A 75 -5.37 0.90 10.13
N LYS A 76 -5.86 1.92 9.41
CA LYS A 76 -7.24 1.93 8.89
C LYS A 76 -7.51 0.80 7.90
N ILE A 77 -6.56 0.51 7.01
CA ILE A 77 -6.67 -0.62 6.07
C ILE A 77 -6.72 -1.92 6.86
N LYS A 78 -5.81 -2.09 7.84
CA LYS A 78 -5.77 -3.25 8.72
C LYS A 78 -7.11 -3.46 9.42
N ASP A 79 -7.65 -2.44 10.08
CA ASP A 79 -8.95 -2.51 10.77
C ASP A 79 -10.07 -2.93 9.82
N LYS A 80 -10.07 -2.42 8.57
CA LYS A 80 -11.06 -2.80 7.55
C LYS A 80 -10.90 -4.21 7.00
N LEU A 81 -9.71 -4.80 7.05
CA LEU A 81 -9.49 -6.18 6.61
C LEU A 81 -10.00 -7.19 7.64
N TYR A 82 -9.84 -6.89 8.93
CA TYR A 82 -10.20 -7.78 10.05
C TYR A 82 -11.62 -7.58 10.61
N HIS A 83 -12.40 -6.66 10.03
CA HIS A 83 -13.81 -6.40 10.35
C HIS A 83 -14.70 -6.57 9.11
#